data_AF-A0A8B6CXT6-F1
#
_entry.id   AF-A0A8B6CXT6-F1
#
_cell.length_a   1.000
_cell.length_b   1.000
_cell.length_c   1.000
_cell.angle_alpha   90.00
_cell.angle_beta   90.00
_cell.angle_gamma   90.00
#
_symmetry.space_group_name_H-M   'P 1'
#
loop_
_entity.id
_entity.type
_entity.pdbx_description
1 polymer ?
#
loop_
_entity_poly.entity_id
_entity_poly.type
_entity_poly.pdbx_seq_one_letter_code
_entity_poly.pdbx_strand_id
1 'polypeptide(L)'
;MAELNSADDSVPNVNEVDETAEFIEAMKNKNTKRKTASDCNIFTNWLTSNNEHRKMEEIPVYELDKLLALFFMKVTKSDGTPYEPGTVKAFQSSISRYMTDKLNTSIIRDKEFNHSREVLSAKMKELKTMGLGAKKKRADPFSTEEINLLYEKGQLGRGNPGALIHSVWLNNSLQFGLRSGEEHATLRWGDIERKATSTGEKYLEHTERQTKTRTGATTHSRPFQAKMFEDKGNPRCPVATYLEYAKRRPDDMMEADGPFYLGINRDVKDGIWYRKQAMGKNTL
;
A
#
# COMPACT_ATOMS: atom_id res chain seq x y z
N MET A 1 19.92 -29.91 47.50
CA MET A 1 20.80 -29.50 46.39
C MET A 1 19.93 -29.39 45.16
N ALA A 2 19.58 -28.16 44.78
CA ALA A 2 18.91 -27.86 43.52
C ALA A 2 19.82 -26.85 42.81
N GLU A 3 20.39 -27.26 41.70
CA GLU A 3 21.27 -26.44 40.86
C GLU A 3 20.43 -25.37 40.17
N LEU A 4 20.71 -24.11 40.50
CA LEU A 4 20.24 -22.95 39.75
C LEU A 4 21.11 -22.83 38.51
N ASN A 5 20.55 -23.19 37.34
CA ASN A 5 21.12 -22.84 36.05
C ASN A 5 21.22 -21.32 35.96
N SER A 6 22.44 -20.80 35.92
CA SER A 6 22.73 -19.40 35.60
C SER A 6 22.32 -19.14 34.16
N ALA A 7 21.24 -18.38 33.97
CA ALA A 7 20.98 -17.72 32.70
C ALA A 7 22.16 -16.76 32.44
N ASP A 8 22.85 -17.00 31.34
CA ASP A 8 23.85 -16.11 30.77
C ASP A 8 23.12 -14.85 30.27
N ASP A 9 22.87 -13.91 31.19
CA ASP A 9 22.41 -12.55 30.89
C ASP A 9 23.62 -11.73 30.39
N SER A 10 24.22 -12.17 29.29
CA SER A 10 25.13 -11.32 28.54
C SER A 10 24.29 -10.27 27.80
N VAL A 11 24.11 -9.11 28.44
CA VAL A 11 23.55 -7.91 27.80
C VAL A 11 24.35 -7.66 26.51
N PRO A 12 23.72 -7.59 25.33
CA PRO A 12 24.42 -7.40 24.07
C PRO A 12 25.30 -6.14 24.09
N ASN A 13 26.53 -6.26 23.62
CA ASN A 13 27.52 -5.20 23.55
C ASN A 13 27.03 -4.07 22.63
N VAL A 14 26.75 -2.89 23.20
CA VAL A 14 26.14 -1.72 22.54
C VAL A 14 27.04 -1.07 21.47
N ASN A 15 28.20 -1.66 21.16
CA ASN A 15 29.19 -1.13 20.22
C ASN A 15 29.39 -1.97 18.96
N GLU A 16 28.61 -3.02 18.74
CA GLU A 16 28.49 -3.65 17.41
C GLU A 16 27.53 -2.81 16.56
N VAL A 17 27.80 -2.75 15.24
CA VAL A 17 27.05 -2.02 14.21
C VAL A 17 25.56 -1.97 14.57
N ASP A 18 24.94 -0.79 14.59
CA ASP A 18 23.57 -0.57 15.10
C ASP A 18 22.53 -1.37 14.28
N GLU A 19 22.42 -2.67 14.59
CA GLU A 19 21.52 -3.63 13.95
C GLU A 19 20.07 -3.15 14.07
N THR A 20 19.77 -2.39 15.13
CA THR A 20 18.45 -1.82 15.37
C THR A 20 18.12 -0.70 14.38
N ALA A 21 19.08 0.19 14.09
CA ALA A 21 18.92 1.21 13.06
C ALA A 21 18.88 0.61 11.64
N GLU A 22 19.72 -0.38 11.35
CA GLU A 22 19.70 -1.08 10.06
C GLU A 22 18.37 -1.77 9.81
N PHE A 23 17.80 -2.43 10.82
CA PHE A 23 16.48 -3.03 10.75
C PHE A 23 15.39 -2.00 10.48
N ILE A 24 15.37 -0.88 11.20
CA ILE A 24 14.41 0.22 10.98
C ILE A 24 14.55 0.75 9.55
N GLU A 25 15.79 0.95 9.08
CA GLU A 25 16.07 1.46 7.74
C GLU A 25 15.65 0.46 6.65
N ALA A 26 15.83 -0.86 6.87
CA ALA A 26 15.38 -1.91 5.96
C ALA A 26 13.84 -1.94 5.83
N MET A 27 13.12 -1.62 6.91
CA MET A 27 11.65 -1.58 6.92
C MET A 27 11.06 -0.30 6.31
N LYS A 28 11.86 0.78 6.15
CA LYS A 28 11.39 2.01 5.48
C LYS A 28 11.07 1.73 4.01
N ASN A 29 9.90 2.21 3.56
CA ASN A 29 9.43 2.01 2.19
C ASN A 29 10.40 2.62 1.15
N LYS A 30 10.97 1.76 0.28
CA LYS A 30 11.94 2.16 -0.77
C LYS A 30 11.42 3.29 -1.69
N ASN A 31 10.13 3.27 -2.05
CA ASN A 31 9.54 4.32 -2.88
C ASN A 31 9.44 5.65 -2.13
N THR A 32 9.15 5.61 -0.83
CA THR A 32 9.13 6.81 0.02
C THR A 32 10.52 7.41 0.16
N LYS A 33 11.58 6.58 0.29
CA LYS A 33 12.96 7.07 0.30
C LYS A 33 13.33 7.78 -1.00
N ARG A 34 13.07 7.13 -2.14
CA ARG A 34 13.33 7.69 -3.48
C ARG A 34 12.58 9.01 -3.70
N LYS A 35 11.29 9.05 -3.33
CA LYS A 35 10.49 10.28 -3.43
C LYS A 35 11.04 11.39 -2.53
N THR A 36 11.44 11.05 -1.30
CA THR A 36 12.01 12.03 -0.37
C THR A 36 13.28 12.65 -0.93
N ALA A 37 14.21 11.84 -1.43
CA ALA A 37 15.43 12.33 -2.06
C ALA A 37 15.13 13.21 -3.29
N SER A 38 14.24 12.75 -4.17
CA SER A 38 13.85 13.52 -5.37
C SER A 38 13.24 14.88 -5.02
N ASP A 39 12.31 14.94 -4.08
CA ASP A 39 11.66 16.18 -3.67
C ASP A 39 12.63 17.13 -2.94
N CYS A 40 13.54 16.59 -2.12
CA CYS A 40 14.57 17.40 -1.45
C CYS A 40 15.54 18.00 -2.48
N ASN A 41 15.95 17.24 -3.49
CA ASN A 41 16.78 17.75 -4.58
C ASN A 41 16.10 18.90 -5.35
N ILE A 42 14.78 18.83 -5.56
CA ILE A 42 14.02 19.94 -6.17
C ILE A 42 14.14 21.21 -5.31
N PHE A 43 14.00 21.08 -3.99
CA PHE A 43 14.14 22.23 -3.09
C PHE A 43 15.59 22.75 -3.05
N THR A 44 16.60 21.88 -2.96
CA THR A 44 18.03 22.27 -3.01
C THR A 44 18.39 22.99 -4.31
N ASN A 45 17.90 22.51 -5.46
CA ASN A 45 18.10 23.17 -6.75
C ASN A 45 17.39 24.53 -6.80
N TRP A 46 16.21 24.64 -6.18
CA TRP A 46 15.50 25.90 -6.07
C TRP A 46 16.25 26.89 -5.17
N LEU A 47 16.79 26.45 -4.03
CA LEU A 47 17.65 27.27 -3.15
C LEU A 47 18.86 27.82 -3.93
N THR A 48 19.56 26.93 -4.64
CA THR A 48 20.73 27.31 -5.46
C THR A 48 20.37 28.35 -6.52
N SER A 49 19.23 28.18 -7.21
CA SER A 49 18.72 29.15 -8.18
C SER A 49 18.30 30.50 -7.56
N ASN A 50 18.15 30.57 -6.24
CA ASN A 50 17.83 31.78 -5.49
C ASN A 50 19.02 32.26 -4.62
N ASN A 51 20.26 31.92 -5.02
CA ASN A 51 21.52 32.30 -4.35
C ASN A 51 21.66 31.81 -2.90
N GLU A 52 20.98 30.72 -2.53
CA GLU A 52 21.19 30.04 -1.26
C GLU A 52 21.97 28.74 -1.50
N HIS A 53 23.22 28.72 -1.04
CA HIS A 53 24.14 27.60 -1.25
C HIS A 53 24.39 26.76 0.00
N ARG A 54 23.91 27.21 1.17
CA ARG A 54 24.00 26.43 2.41
C ARG A 54 23.18 25.16 2.29
N LYS A 55 23.61 24.10 2.97
CA LYS A 55 22.80 22.89 3.09
C LYS A 55 21.58 23.19 3.95
N MET A 56 20.50 22.43 3.77
CA MET A 56 19.25 22.64 4.50
C MET A 56 19.45 22.57 6.02
N GLU A 57 20.41 21.75 6.46
CA GLU A 57 20.81 21.55 7.85
C GLU A 57 21.55 22.75 8.47
N GLU A 58 22.15 23.58 7.63
CA GLU A 58 22.99 24.71 8.03
C GLU A 58 22.19 26.02 8.06
N ILE A 59 20.98 26.03 7.51
CA ILE A 59 20.11 27.21 7.45
C ILE A 59 19.38 27.36 8.79
N PRO A 60 19.45 28.54 9.45
CA PRO A 60 18.69 28.81 10.65
C PRO A 60 17.19 28.60 10.46
N VAL A 61 16.50 28.03 11.45
CA VAL A 61 15.09 27.63 11.37
C VAL A 61 14.17 28.76 10.85
N TYR A 62 14.36 29.98 11.33
CA TYR A 62 13.57 31.14 10.91
C TYR A 62 13.83 31.57 9.46
N GLU A 63 15.06 31.42 8.96
CA GLU A 63 15.40 31.68 7.56
C GLU A 63 14.84 30.57 6.68
N LEU A 64 14.95 29.32 7.14
CA LEU A 64 14.43 28.16 6.43
C LEU A 64 12.91 28.23 6.26
N ASP A 65 12.16 28.67 7.27
CA ASP A 65 10.71 28.87 7.14
C ASP A 65 10.35 29.90 6.05
N LYS A 66 11.07 31.02 5.97
CA LYS A 66 10.88 32.01 4.90
C LYS A 66 11.22 31.44 3.52
N LEU A 67 12.32 30.70 3.41
CA LEU A 67 12.72 30.05 2.16
C LEU A 67 11.70 29.00 1.71
N LEU A 68 11.16 28.21 2.64
CA LEU A 68 10.09 27.26 2.37
C LEU A 68 8.81 27.96 1.92
N ALA A 69 8.44 29.07 2.56
CA ALA A 69 7.29 29.88 2.14
C ALA A 69 7.45 30.37 0.69
N LEU A 70 8.62 30.95 0.37
CA LEU A 70 8.93 31.39 -0.99
C LEU A 70 8.93 30.24 -2.00
N PHE A 71 9.50 29.09 -1.62
CA PHE A 71 9.49 27.89 -2.43
C PHE A 71 8.06 27.44 -2.73
N PHE A 72 7.22 27.22 -1.72
CA PHE A 72 5.84 26.78 -1.94
C PHE A 72 5.04 27.77 -2.78
N MET A 73 5.27 29.07 -2.61
CA MET A 73 4.60 30.11 -3.39
C MET A 73 4.99 30.09 -4.87
N LYS A 74 6.27 29.87 -5.18
CA LYS A 74 6.85 30.09 -6.52
C LYS A 74 7.19 28.82 -7.30
N VAL A 75 7.20 27.65 -6.67
CA VAL A 75 7.69 26.41 -7.29
C VAL A 75 6.83 26.02 -8.51
N THR A 76 7.50 25.78 -9.64
CA THR A 76 6.90 25.34 -10.91
C THR A 76 7.68 24.16 -11.50
N LYS A 77 7.06 23.47 -12.45
CA LYS A 77 7.74 22.41 -13.22
C LYS A 77 8.81 23.02 -14.14
N SER A 78 9.65 22.17 -14.72
CA SER A 78 10.68 22.58 -15.68
C SER A 78 10.13 23.32 -16.91
N ASP A 79 8.87 23.06 -17.27
CA ASP A 79 8.15 23.73 -18.37
C ASP A 79 7.46 25.04 -17.93
N GLY A 80 7.65 25.47 -16.69
CA GLY A 80 7.02 26.67 -16.12
C GLY A 80 5.56 26.47 -15.66
N THR A 81 4.96 25.29 -15.91
CA THR A 81 3.58 25.03 -15.49
C THR A 81 3.47 24.80 -13.97
N PRO A 82 2.32 25.14 -13.35
CA PRO A 82 2.13 24.90 -11.93
C PRO A 82 2.08 23.41 -11.60
N TYR A 83 2.53 23.08 -10.39
CA TYR A 83 2.30 21.76 -9.80
C TYR A 83 0.86 21.60 -9.33
N GLU A 84 0.40 20.36 -9.27
CA GLU A 84 -0.87 19.98 -8.63
C GLU A 84 -0.83 20.30 -7.12
N PRO A 85 -1.97 20.69 -6.49
CA PRO A 85 -2.01 21.00 -5.05
C PRO A 85 -1.46 19.85 -4.18
N GLY A 86 -1.76 18.61 -4.56
CA GLY A 86 -1.26 17.43 -3.87
C GLY A 86 0.25 17.23 -3.99
N THR A 87 0.85 17.64 -5.11
CA THR A 87 2.30 17.56 -5.31
C THR A 87 3.03 18.58 -4.45
N VAL A 88 2.54 19.82 -4.39
CA VAL A 88 3.13 20.86 -3.52
C VAL A 88 3.07 20.44 -2.05
N LYS A 89 1.94 19.86 -1.60
CA LYS A 89 1.82 19.29 -0.25
C LYS A 89 2.77 18.11 -0.01
N ALA A 90 3.04 17.31 -1.04
CA ALA A 90 3.96 16.19 -0.96
C ALA A 90 5.42 16.66 -0.79
N PHE A 91 5.81 17.81 -1.36
CA PHE A 91 7.12 18.42 -1.09
C PHE A 91 7.31 18.70 0.39
N GLN A 92 6.33 19.33 1.05
CA GLN A 92 6.38 19.56 2.51
C GLN A 92 6.56 18.25 3.29
N SER A 93 5.84 17.20 2.89
CA SER A 93 5.91 15.90 3.58
C SER A 93 7.28 15.23 3.42
N SER A 94 7.90 15.35 2.26
CA SER A 94 9.24 14.84 1.99
C SER A 94 10.32 15.64 2.72
N ILE A 95 10.27 16.97 2.64
CA ILE A 95 11.21 17.85 3.32
C ILE A 95 11.10 17.67 4.85
N SER A 96 9.88 17.59 5.40
CA SER A 96 9.68 17.32 6.83
C SER A 96 10.29 15.99 7.25
N ARG A 97 10.16 14.94 6.42
CA ARG A 97 10.76 13.63 6.71
C ARG A 97 12.28 13.71 6.75
N TYR A 98 12.87 14.41 5.77
CA TYR A 98 14.31 14.65 5.71
C TYR A 98 14.80 15.41 6.96
N MET A 99 14.13 16.51 7.30
CA MET A 99 14.48 17.34 8.46
C MET A 99 14.31 16.60 9.80
N THR A 100 13.31 15.74 9.91
CA THR A 100 13.13 14.93 11.13
C THR A 100 14.23 13.88 11.26
N ASP A 101 14.63 13.25 10.15
CA ASP A 101 15.71 12.25 10.13
C ASP A 101 17.10 12.87 10.39
N LYS A 102 17.35 14.10 9.91
CA LYS A 102 18.66 14.78 10.03
C LYS A 102 18.81 15.70 11.24
N LEU A 103 17.76 16.41 11.62
CA LEU A 103 17.81 17.50 12.61
C LEU A 103 16.77 17.36 13.73
N ASN A 104 16.04 16.24 13.78
CA ASN A 104 14.91 16.06 14.70
C ASN A 104 13.89 17.21 14.68
N THR A 105 13.75 17.87 13.53
CA THR A 105 12.90 19.05 13.33
C THR A 105 11.78 18.72 12.34
N SER A 106 10.58 19.25 12.59
CA SER A 106 9.38 18.96 11.80
C SER A 106 8.71 20.23 11.30
N ILE A 107 8.86 20.50 10.01
CA ILE A 107 8.20 21.64 9.34
C ILE A 107 6.67 21.52 9.26
N ILE A 108 6.12 20.38 9.69
CA ILE A 108 4.67 20.14 9.76
C ILE A 108 4.13 20.45 11.17
N ARG A 109 4.93 20.22 12.21
CA ARG A 109 4.48 20.28 13.62
C ARG A 109 4.99 21.53 14.33
N ASP A 110 6.26 21.85 14.12
CA ASP A 110 6.99 22.81 14.94
C ASP A 110 6.49 24.24 14.64
N LYS A 111 6.33 25.04 15.68
CA LYS A 111 5.68 26.37 15.63
C LYS A 111 6.46 27.36 14.77
N GLU A 112 7.77 27.17 14.68
CA GLU A 112 8.70 27.99 13.91
C GLU A 112 8.39 27.97 12.40
N PHE A 113 7.67 26.94 11.93
CA PHE A 113 7.27 26.79 10.53
C PHE A 113 5.80 27.17 10.26
N ASN A 114 5.22 28.07 11.07
CA ASN A 114 3.84 28.53 10.86
C ASN A 114 3.65 29.26 9.52
N HIS A 115 4.58 30.15 9.15
CA HIS A 115 4.40 30.99 7.97
C HIS A 115 4.46 30.17 6.67
N SER A 116 5.42 29.27 6.51
CA SER A 116 5.46 28.38 5.35
C SER A 116 4.23 27.48 5.24
N ARG A 117 3.64 27.06 6.37
CA ARG A 117 2.38 26.29 6.40
C ARG A 117 1.18 27.09 5.91
N GLU A 118 1.07 28.35 6.33
CA GLU A 118 0.01 29.25 5.85
C GLU A 118 0.15 29.54 4.35
N VAL A 119 1.36 29.84 3.89
CA VAL A 119 1.65 30.08 2.47
C VAL A 119 1.36 28.84 1.63
N LEU A 120 1.74 27.64 2.10
CA LEU A 120 1.39 26.39 1.44
C LEU A 120 -0.13 26.20 1.33
N SER A 121 -0.87 26.48 2.40
CA SER A 121 -2.34 26.39 2.41
C SER A 121 -2.98 27.35 1.40
N ALA A 122 -2.51 28.61 1.40
CA ALA A 122 -2.93 29.62 0.44
C ALA A 122 -2.62 29.21 -1.01
N LYS A 123 -1.41 28.69 -1.27
CA LYS A 123 -1.03 28.19 -2.60
C LYS A 123 -1.90 27.03 -3.04
N MET A 124 -2.18 26.07 -2.16
CA MET A 124 -3.07 24.95 -2.48
C MET A 124 -4.48 25.42 -2.79
N LYS A 125 -4.98 26.47 -2.13
CA LYS A 125 -6.28 27.08 -2.43
C LYS A 125 -6.27 27.74 -3.81
N GLU A 126 -5.25 28.53 -4.11
CA GLU A 126 -5.06 29.17 -5.43
C GLU A 126 -5.08 28.13 -6.56
N LEU A 127 -4.28 27.07 -6.44
CA LEU A 127 -4.18 26.00 -7.45
C LEU A 127 -5.52 25.28 -7.65
N LYS A 128 -6.28 25.04 -6.57
CA LYS A 128 -7.63 24.45 -6.67
C LYS A 128 -8.61 25.36 -7.38
N THR A 129 -8.56 26.68 -7.12
CA THR A 129 -9.40 27.67 -7.82
C THR A 129 -9.10 27.70 -9.32
N MET A 130 -7.84 27.45 -9.71
CA MET A 130 -7.44 27.29 -11.12
C MET A 130 -7.90 25.95 -11.75
N GLY A 131 -8.60 25.10 -11.00
CA GLY A 131 -9.11 23.80 -11.49
C GLY A 131 -8.11 22.64 -11.38
N LEU A 132 -6.90 22.88 -10.85
CA LEU A 132 -5.93 21.80 -10.61
C LEU A 132 -6.37 20.95 -9.41
N GLY A 133 -6.20 19.64 -9.50
CA GLY A 133 -6.53 18.68 -8.44
C GLY A 133 -7.93 18.07 -8.53
N ALA A 134 -8.76 18.50 -9.49
CA ALA A 134 -10.03 17.87 -9.81
C ALA A 134 -9.80 16.52 -10.51
N LYS A 135 -9.54 15.47 -9.72
CA LYS A 135 -9.31 14.13 -10.27
C LYS A 135 -10.64 13.52 -10.75
N LYS A 136 -10.83 13.47 -12.07
CA LYS A 136 -11.86 12.64 -12.75
C LYS A 136 -11.59 11.14 -12.66
N LYS A 137 -10.44 10.71 -12.10
CA LYS A 137 -10.03 9.30 -12.01
C LYS A 137 -10.58 8.59 -10.77
N ARG A 138 -11.84 8.83 -10.42
CA ARG A 138 -12.55 7.92 -9.52
C ARG A 138 -13.04 6.78 -10.40
N ALA A 139 -12.59 5.56 -10.12
CA ALA A 139 -13.24 4.40 -10.68
C ALA A 139 -14.64 4.32 -10.05
N ASP A 140 -15.68 4.37 -10.88
CA ASP A 140 -17.02 4.12 -10.41
C ASP A 140 -17.13 2.63 -10.02
N PRO A 141 -17.86 2.31 -8.93
CA PRO A 141 -18.11 0.92 -8.59
C PRO A 141 -18.86 0.25 -9.74
N PHE A 142 -18.56 -1.03 -9.99
CA PHE A 142 -19.36 -1.81 -10.93
C PHE A 142 -20.82 -1.78 -10.52
N SER A 143 -21.71 -1.48 -11.45
CA SER A 143 -23.14 -1.61 -11.25
C SER A 143 -23.54 -3.09 -11.17
N THR A 144 -24.69 -3.38 -10.57
CA THR A 144 -25.22 -4.75 -10.53
C THR A 144 -25.43 -5.30 -11.93
N GLU A 145 -25.85 -4.44 -12.87
CA GLU A 145 -26.08 -4.76 -14.28
C GLU A 145 -24.77 -5.10 -15.00
N GLU A 146 -23.70 -4.35 -14.73
CA GLU A 146 -22.37 -4.65 -15.28
C GLU A 146 -21.85 -6.00 -14.77
N ILE A 147 -21.99 -6.27 -13.47
CA ILE A 147 -21.62 -7.56 -12.88
C ILE A 147 -22.45 -8.69 -13.54
N ASN A 148 -23.76 -8.49 -13.70
CA ASN A 148 -24.62 -9.46 -14.37
C ASN A 148 -24.14 -9.75 -15.79
N LEU A 149 -23.86 -8.71 -16.57
CA LEU A 149 -23.36 -8.82 -17.94
C LEU A 149 -22.02 -9.58 -18.00
N LEU A 150 -21.13 -9.39 -17.03
CA LEU A 150 -19.86 -10.12 -16.95
C LEU A 150 -20.08 -11.61 -16.68
N TYR A 151 -21.05 -11.98 -15.83
CA TYR A 151 -21.43 -13.38 -15.64
C TYR A 151 -22.05 -13.98 -16.91
N GLU A 152 -22.96 -13.26 -17.58
CA GLU A 152 -23.60 -13.69 -18.82
C GLU A 152 -22.59 -13.92 -19.95
N LYS A 153 -21.59 -13.04 -20.07
CA LYS A 153 -20.50 -13.15 -21.05
C LYS A 153 -19.41 -14.16 -20.67
N GLY A 154 -19.57 -14.88 -19.56
CA GLY A 154 -18.59 -15.85 -19.07
C GLY A 154 -17.24 -15.23 -18.73
N GLN A 155 -17.22 -13.93 -18.37
CA GLN A 155 -16.05 -13.23 -17.82
C GLN A 155 -15.94 -13.41 -16.30
N LEU A 156 -17.05 -13.78 -15.66
CA LEU A 156 -17.15 -14.25 -14.29
C LEU A 156 -17.90 -15.59 -14.27
N GLY A 157 -17.74 -16.35 -13.19
CA GLY A 157 -18.27 -17.69 -13.03
C GLY A 157 -17.19 -18.78 -12.95
N ARG A 158 -17.64 -20.02 -12.82
CA ARG A 158 -16.79 -21.21 -12.61
C ARG A 158 -16.50 -22.00 -13.88
N GLY A 159 -16.98 -21.53 -15.03
CA GLY A 159 -17.00 -22.31 -16.27
C GLY A 159 -15.67 -22.39 -17.03
N ASN A 160 -14.73 -21.47 -16.77
CA ASN A 160 -13.45 -21.43 -17.46
C ASN A 160 -12.36 -20.82 -16.54
N PRO A 161 -11.06 -21.04 -16.81
CA PRO A 161 -9.98 -20.61 -15.92
C PRO A 161 -9.93 -19.11 -15.67
N GLY A 162 -10.18 -18.30 -16.71
CA GLY A 162 -10.18 -16.84 -16.63
C GLY A 162 -11.35 -16.32 -15.81
N ALA A 163 -12.56 -16.77 -16.11
CA ALA A 163 -13.75 -16.41 -15.36
C ALA A 163 -13.63 -16.76 -13.88
N LEU A 164 -13.08 -17.94 -13.59
CA LEU A 164 -12.93 -18.42 -12.22
C LEU A 164 -11.96 -17.53 -11.43
N ILE A 165 -10.79 -17.22 -11.98
CA ILE A 165 -9.82 -16.38 -11.28
C ILE A 165 -10.28 -14.93 -11.13
N HIS A 166 -10.97 -14.37 -12.14
CA HIS A 166 -11.58 -13.05 -12.04
C HIS A 166 -12.72 -13.00 -11.02
N SER A 167 -13.48 -14.09 -10.87
CA SER A 167 -14.54 -14.18 -9.85
C SER A 167 -13.98 -14.25 -8.45
N VAL A 168 -12.92 -15.04 -8.25
CA VAL A 168 -12.21 -15.07 -6.97
C VAL A 168 -11.61 -13.69 -6.66
N TRP A 169 -10.98 -13.05 -7.65
CA TRP A 169 -10.45 -11.70 -7.53
C TRP A 169 -11.54 -10.71 -7.11
N LEU A 170 -12.68 -10.68 -7.81
CA LEU A 170 -13.78 -9.77 -7.53
C LEU A 170 -14.36 -10.02 -6.12
N ASN A 171 -14.56 -11.27 -5.75
CA ASN A 171 -15.06 -11.64 -4.42
C ASN A 171 -14.10 -11.15 -3.32
N ASN A 172 -12.79 -11.33 -3.51
CA ASN A 172 -11.78 -10.86 -2.56
C ASN A 172 -11.74 -9.32 -2.50
N SER A 173 -11.83 -8.64 -3.63
CA SER A 173 -11.89 -7.17 -3.70
C SER A 173 -13.10 -6.61 -2.96
N LEU A 174 -14.28 -7.20 -3.18
CA LEU A 174 -15.54 -6.71 -2.61
C LEU A 174 -15.70 -7.08 -1.13
N GLN A 175 -15.45 -8.33 -0.76
CA GLN A 175 -15.76 -8.84 0.59
C GLN A 175 -14.58 -8.63 1.56
N PHE A 176 -13.36 -8.84 1.09
CA PHE A 176 -12.16 -8.64 1.91
C PHE A 176 -11.58 -7.24 1.75
N GLY A 177 -12.08 -6.43 0.82
CA GLY A 177 -11.65 -5.04 0.67
C GLY A 177 -10.18 -4.91 0.25
N LEU A 178 -9.67 -5.88 -0.50
CA LEU A 178 -8.38 -5.75 -1.20
C LEU A 178 -8.55 -4.70 -2.31
N ARG A 179 -7.70 -3.67 -2.30
CA ARG A 179 -7.90 -2.48 -3.16
C ARG A 179 -6.81 -2.30 -4.20
N SER A 180 -5.63 -2.85 -3.96
CA SER A 180 -4.48 -2.65 -4.83
C SER A 180 -4.03 -3.95 -5.47
N GLY A 181 -3.54 -3.87 -6.72
CA GLY A 181 -2.90 -5.02 -7.37
C GLY A 181 -1.70 -5.57 -6.57
N GLU A 182 -1.07 -4.76 -5.71
CA GLU A 182 -0.04 -5.24 -4.78
C GLU A 182 -0.64 -6.19 -3.73
N GLU A 183 -1.74 -5.79 -3.06
CA GLU A 183 -2.40 -6.64 -2.06
C GLU A 183 -2.83 -7.97 -2.66
N HIS A 184 -3.35 -7.97 -3.89
CA HIS A 184 -3.66 -9.22 -4.60
C HIS A 184 -2.40 -10.01 -4.95
N ALA A 185 -1.36 -9.38 -5.50
CA ALA A 185 -0.13 -10.06 -5.90
C ALA A 185 0.65 -10.65 -4.71
N THR A 186 0.56 -10.03 -3.53
CA THR A 186 1.23 -10.50 -2.30
C THR A 186 0.37 -11.47 -1.49
N LEU A 187 -0.91 -11.63 -1.81
CA LEU A 187 -1.80 -12.56 -1.10
C LEU A 187 -1.26 -13.99 -1.19
N ARG A 188 -1.24 -14.69 -0.06
CA ARG A 188 -0.83 -16.09 0.04
C ARG A 188 -2.03 -17.00 0.24
N TRP A 189 -1.86 -18.27 -0.10
CA TRP A 189 -2.92 -19.25 0.01
C TRP A 189 -3.46 -19.37 1.43
N GLY A 190 -2.57 -19.41 2.43
CA GLY A 190 -2.93 -19.48 3.84
C GLY A 190 -3.54 -18.19 4.42
N ASP A 191 -3.57 -17.08 3.67
CA ASP A 191 -4.18 -15.84 4.14
C ASP A 191 -5.71 -15.91 4.09
N ILE A 192 -6.27 -16.82 3.29
CA ILE A 192 -7.72 -17.06 3.21
C ILE A 192 -7.99 -18.49 3.67
N GLU A 193 -8.67 -18.61 4.80
CA GLU A 193 -8.96 -19.89 5.42
C GLU A 193 -10.45 -20.20 5.34
N ARG A 194 -10.77 -21.47 5.11
CA ARG A 194 -12.15 -21.96 5.23
C ARG A 194 -12.45 -22.29 6.68
N LYS A 195 -13.49 -21.67 7.23
CA LYS A 195 -13.97 -21.88 8.61
C LYS A 195 -15.46 -22.19 8.61
N ALA A 196 -15.96 -22.62 9.77
CA ALA A 196 -17.37 -22.84 10.00
C ALA A 196 -17.78 -22.18 11.32
N THR A 197 -19.01 -21.67 11.39
CA THR A 197 -19.60 -21.18 12.63
C THR A 197 -19.99 -22.35 13.53
N SER A 198 -20.32 -22.06 14.79
CA SER A 198 -20.91 -23.05 15.71
C SER A 198 -22.23 -23.64 15.18
N THR A 199 -22.94 -22.93 14.31
CA THR A 199 -24.17 -23.38 13.63
C THR A 199 -23.91 -24.18 12.36
N GLY A 200 -22.64 -24.42 12.00
CA GLY A 200 -22.24 -25.19 10.81
C GLY A 200 -22.24 -24.40 9.50
N GLU A 201 -22.42 -23.08 9.55
CA GLU A 201 -22.37 -22.22 8.37
C GLU A 201 -20.91 -22.02 7.93
N LYS A 202 -20.61 -22.36 6.68
CA LYS A 202 -19.25 -22.26 6.13
C LYS A 202 -18.97 -20.85 5.66
N TYR A 203 -17.75 -20.38 5.89
CA TYR A 203 -17.28 -19.09 5.41
C TYR A 203 -15.79 -19.12 5.10
N LEU A 204 -15.34 -18.12 4.36
CA LEU A 204 -13.93 -17.81 4.20
C LEU A 204 -13.58 -16.63 5.09
N GLU A 205 -12.44 -16.70 5.76
CA GLU A 205 -11.89 -15.64 6.58
C GLU A 205 -10.55 -15.21 6.01
N HIS A 206 -10.36 -13.90 5.85
CA HIS A 206 -9.10 -13.33 5.40
C HIS A 206 -8.31 -12.78 6.57
N THR A 207 -7.10 -13.30 6.77
CA THR A 207 -6.12 -12.80 7.73
C THR A 207 -5.18 -11.83 7.03
N GLU A 208 -5.34 -10.54 7.29
CA GLU A 208 -4.51 -9.50 6.68
C GLU A 208 -3.06 -9.56 7.19
N ARG A 209 -2.10 -9.90 6.30
CA ARG A 209 -0.67 -9.59 6.53
C ARG A 209 -0.47 -8.06 6.51
N GLN A 210 0.52 -7.54 7.24
CA GLN A 210 0.80 -6.10 7.25
C GLN A 210 1.05 -5.59 5.82
N THR A 211 0.28 -4.60 5.37
CA THR A 211 0.42 -3.99 4.04
C THR A 211 1.04 -2.60 4.12
N LYS A 212 1.45 -2.05 2.97
CA LYS A 212 2.07 -0.72 2.84
C LYS A 212 1.31 0.42 3.55
N THR A 213 -0.02 0.31 3.69
CA THR A 213 -0.88 1.33 4.31
C THR A 213 -1.30 1.00 5.75
N ARG A 214 -0.89 -0.16 6.28
CA ARG A 214 -1.22 -0.64 7.63
C ARG A 214 0.00 -1.29 8.26
N THR A 215 0.92 -0.45 8.70
CA THR A 215 2.26 -0.81 9.14
C THR A 215 2.34 -1.35 10.57
N GLY A 216 1.21 -1.72 11.20
CA GLY A 216 1.16 -2.20 12.59
C GLY A 216 1.47 -1.15 13.68
N ALA A 217 2.20 -0.07 13.34
CA ALA A 217 2.55 1.03 14.23
C ALA A 217 1.38 1.98 14.56
N THR A 218 0.29 1.89 13.81
CA THR A 218 -0.98 2.60 14.08
C THR A 218 -2.05 1.55 14.30
N THR A 219 -2.94 1.78 15.28
CA THR A 219 -4.11 0.99 15.71
C THR A 219 -5.16 0.68 14.62
N HIS A 220 -4.83 0.87 13.35
CA HIS A 220 -5.67 0.60 12.19
C HIS A 220 -5.72 -0.89 11.81
N SER A 221 -5.52 -1.84 12.72
CA SER A 221 -5.99 -3.21 12.44
C SER A 221 -7.51 -3.17 12.30
N ARG A 222 -8.08 -3.92 11.34
CA ARG A 222 -9.54 -4.06 11.30
C ARG A 222 -10.01 -4.57 12.67
N PRO A 223 -11.08 -4.01 13.24
CA PRO A 223 -11.61 -4.48 14.52
C PRO A 223 -12.12 -5.93 14.43
N PHE A 224 -12.45 -6.40 13.22
CA PHE A 224 -12.91 -7.75 12.94
C PHE A 224 -12.28 -8.28 11.64
N GLN A 225 -11.99 -9.58 11.60
CA GLN A 225 -11.55 -10.23 10.37
C GLN A 225 -12.68 -10.21 9.34
N ALA A 226 -12.33 -9.97 8.08
CA ALA A 226 -13.29 -9.94 7.00
C ALA A 226 -13.74 -11.37 6.67
N LYS A 227 -15.06 -11.58 6.60
CA LYS A 227 -15.68 -12.90 6.39
C LYS A 227 -16.56 -12.90 5.17
N MET A 228 -16.60 -14.02 4.48
CA MET A 228 -17.38 -14.25 3.27
C MET A 228 -18.13 -15.57 3.40
N PHE A 229 -19.43 -15.50 3.62
CA PHE A 229 -20.26 -16.67 3.95
C PHE A 229 -20.72 -17.44 2.72
N GLU A 230 -21.03 -18.73 2.93
CA GLU A 230 -21.58 -19.62 1.92
C GLU A 230 -23.05 -19.27 1.63
N ASP A 231 -23.32 -18.83 0.40
CA ASP A 231 -24.68 -18.64 -0.09
C ASP A 231 -25.14 -19.90 -0.85
N LYS A 232 -25.81 -20.81 -0.14
CA LYS A 232 -26.19 -22.12 -0.69
C LYS A 232 -27.24 -21.96 -1.79
N GLY A 233 -26.99 -22.59 -2.95
CA GLY A 233 -27.88 -22.53 -4.11
C GLY A 233 -27.63 -21.34 -5.03
N ASN A 234 -26.86 -20.34 -4.59
CA ASN A 234 -26.46 -19.23 -5.46
C ASN A 234 -25.34 -19.68 -6.42
N PRO A 235 -25.52 -19.59 -7.76
CA PRO A 235 -24.48 -19.94 -8.72
C PRO A 235 -23.21 -19.07 -8.60
N ARG A 236 -23.33 -17.89 -7.98
CA ARG A 236 -22.27 -16.91 -7.69
C ARG A 236 -21.74 -17.01 -6.26
N CYS A 237 -22.10 -18.08 -5.54
CA CYS A 237 -21.64 -18.31 -4.18
C CYS A 237 -20.11 -18.20 -4.10
N PRO A 238 -19.59 -17.31 -3.24
CA PRO A 238 -18.17 -17.01 -3.30
C PRO A 238 -17.33 -18.10 -2.62
N VAL A 239 -17.90 -18.81 -1.63
CA VAL A 239 -17.32 -20.03 -1.05
C VAL A 239 -17.25 -21.14 -2.10
N ALA A 240 -18.31 -21.38 -2.86
CA ALA A 240 -18.31 -22.39 -3.93
C ALA A 240 -17.33 -22.04 -5.06
N THR A 241 -17.16 -20.75 -5.35
CA THR A 241 -16.18 -20.24 -6.32
C THR A 241 -14.75 -20.49 -5.84
N TYR A 242 -14.46 -20.21 -4.57
CA TYR A 242 -13.17 -20.52 -3.95
C TYR A 242 -12.86 -22.02 -3.95
N LEU A 243 -13.84 -22.88 -3.64
CA LEU A 243 -13.65 -24.33 -3.64
C LEU A 243 -13.37 -24.88 -5.03
N GLU A 244 -14.05 -24.36 -6.06
CA GLU A 244 -13.72 -24.70 -7.44
C GLU A 244 -12.31 -24.21 -7.79
N TYR A 245 -11.93 -23.01 -7.39
CA TYR A 245 -10.56 -22.53 -7.58
C TYR A 245 -9.54 -23.46 -6.92
N ALA A 246 -9.73 -23.81 -5.65
CA ALA A 246 -8.90 -24.74 -4.89
C ALA A 246 -8.72 -26.08 -5.62
N LYS A 247 -9.82 -26.67 -6.11
CA LYS A 247 -9.81 -27.95 -6.85
C LYS A 247 -9.00 -27.89 -8.15
N ARG A 248 -8.92 -26.71 -8.77
CA ARG A 248 -8.26 -26.49 -10.05
C ARG A 248 -6.79 -26.07 -9.91
N ARG A 249 -6.32 -25.84 -8.68
CA ARG A 249 -4.92 -25.53 -8.36
C ARG A 249 -4.08 -26.82 -8.37
N PRO A 250 -2.81 -26.73 -8.75
CA PRO A 250 -1.83 -27.79 -8.47
C PRO A 250 -1.70 -28.05 -6.96
N ASP A 251 -1.58 -29.32 -6.57
CA ASP A 251 -1.46 -29.72 -5.15
C ASP A 251 -0.27 -29.07 -4.44
N ASP A 252 0.85 -28.90 -5.14
CA ASP A 252 2.07 -28.26 -4.61
C ASP A 252 1.94 -26.74 -4.43
N MET A 253 0.82 -26.14 -4.86
CA MET A 253 0.49 -24.74 -4.65
C MET A 253 -0.56 -24.54 -3.57
N MET A 254 -0.83 -25.57 -2.75
CA MET A 254 -1.77 -25.52 -1.62
C MET A 254 -1.09 -25.24 -0.27
N GLU A 255 0.23 -25.04 -0.28
CA GLU A 255 1.00 -24.64 0.91
C GLU A 255 0.64 -23.22 1.36
N ALA A 256 0.68 -22.98 2.68
CA ALA A 256 0.23 -21.72 3.28
C ALA A 256 0.94 -20.47 2.71
N ASP A 257 2.24 -20.57 2.41
CA ASP A 257 3.04 -19.49 1.81
C ASP A 257 3.06 -19.49 0.28
N GLY A 258 2.32 -20.39 -0.35
CA GLY A 258 2.12 -20.42 -1.80
C GLY A 258 1.37 -19.17 -2.30
N PRO A 259 1.65 -18.67 -3.51
CA PRO A 259 0.95 -17.51 -4.07
C PRO A 259 -0.55 -17.79 -4.24
N PHE A 260 -1.40 -16.85 -3.82
CA PHE A 260 -2.84 -17.04 -3.91
C PHE A 260 -3.34 -17.01 -5.36
N TYR A 261 -2.87 -16.09 -6.20
CA TYR A 261 -3.25 -16.05 -7.61
C TYR A 261 -2.19 -16.71 -8.48
N LEU A 262 -2.61 -17.69 -9.26
CA LEU A 262 -1.74 -18.47 -10.13
C LEU A 262 -2.00 -18.15 -11.61
N GLY A 263 -0.95 -18.18 -12.42
CA GLY A 263 -1.07 -17.95 -13.87
C GLY A 263 -1.95 -19.01 -14.54
N ILE A 264 -2.75 -18.61 -15.54
CA ILE A 264 -3.62 -19.54 -16.28
C ILE A 264 -2.77 -20.54 -17.07
N ASN A 265 -3.09 -21.82 -16.94
CA ASN A 265 -2.54 -22.86 -17.77
C ASN A 265 -3.31 -22.96 -19.09
N ARG A 266 -2.60 -22.80 -20.21
CA ARG A 266 -3.20 -22.92 -21.56
C ARG A 266 -3.40 -24.39 -21.96
N ASP A 267 -2.58 -25.28 -21.41
CA ASP A 267 -2.61 -26.71 -21.70
C ASP A 267 -3.23 -27.43 -20.50
N VAL A 268 -4.56 -27.34 -20.39
CA VAL A 268 -5.31 -27.96 -19.29
C VAL A 268 -5.15 -29.47 -19.35
N LYS A 269 -4.45 -30.03 -18.36
CA LYS A 269 -4.30 -31.47 -18.14
C LYS A 269 -4.92 -31.83 -16.81
N ASP A 270 -5.59 -32.98 -16.76
CA ASP A 270 -6.12 -33.58 -15.52
C ASP A 270 -7.05 -32.65 -14.72
N GLY A 271 -7.73 -31.73 -15.42
CA GLY A 271 -8.63 -30.75 -14.79
C GLY A 271 -7.92 -29.60 -14.07
N ILE A 272 -6.59 -29.54 -14.07
CA ILE A 272 -5.78 -28.46 -13.47
C ILE A 272 -5.70 -27.26 -14.41
N TRP A 273 -6.13 -26.11 -13.93
CA TRP A 273 -6.30 -24.90 -14.74
C TRP A 273 -5.21 -23.86 -14.56
N TYR A 274 -4.37 -24.02 -13.53
CA TYR A 274 -3.40 -23.00 -13.15
C TYR A 274 -1.99 -23.56 -13.10
N ARG A 275 -1.02 -22.70 -13.40
CA ARG A 275 0.41 -23.01 -13.40
C ARG A 275 0.98 -22.88 -11.99
N LYS A 276 2.09 -23.55 -11.76
CA LYS A 276 2.94 -23.45 -10.56
C LYS A 276 3.73 -22.13 -10.53
N GLN A 277 3.07 -21.01 -10.84
CA GLN A 277 3.68 -19.70 -10.96
C GLN A 277 2.68 -18.63 -10.53
N ALA A 278 3.15 -17.68 -9.72
CA ALA A 278 2.36 -16.51 -9.34
C ALA A 278 1.93 -15.70 -10.58
N MET A 279 0.70 -15.22 -10.56
CA MET A 279 0.21 -14.29 -11.57
C MET A 279 0.91 -12.93 -11.44
N GLY A 280 1.25 -12.30 -12.56
CA GLY A 280 1.88 -10.99 -12.55
C GLY A 280 0.94 -9.90 -12.03
N LYS A 281 1.46 -8.93 -11.29
CA LYS A 281 0.70 -7.81 -10.72
C LYS A 281 -0.12 -7.02 -11.76
N ASN A 282 0.39 -6.89 -12.98
CA ASN A 282 -0.29 -6.14 -14.07
C ASN A 282 -1.22 -7.03 -14.91
N THR A 283 -1.27 -8.32 -14.62
CA THR A 283 -2.15 -9.30 -15.27
C THR A 283 -3.29 -9.75 -14.34
N LEU A 284 -3.26 -9.30 -13.09
CA LEU A 284 -4.32 -9.42 -12.09
C LEU A 284 -5.37 -8.32 -12.24
#